data_AF-A0A0F9WIJ0-F1
#
_entry.id   AF-A0A0F9WIJ0-F1
#
_cell.length_a   1.000
_cell.length_b   1.000
_cell.length_c   1.000
_cell.angle_alpha   90.00
_cell.angle_beta   90.00
_cell.angle_gamma   90.00
#
_symmetry.space_group_name_H-M   'P 1'
#
loop_
_entity.id
_entity.type
_entity.pdbx_description
1 polymer ?
#
loop_
_entity_poly.entity_id
_entity_poly.type
_entity_poly.pdbx_seq_one_letter_code
_entity_poly.pdbx_strand_id
1 'polypeptide(L)'
;MGMRYQRETKIKYRHKMEYCKEEDISEKIIKRIVQNYLNHKCCFSSLVDLKNILPLYLICGFIYLKRYLKNMKNRLKDSVLTKIFLTCCWIAIKNFNDSYVASQDFLDNYKCNNKEIIFIEAHLLSKINYNIDITQLEIMNWDID
;
A
#
# COMPACT_ATOMS: atom_id res chain seq x y z
N MET A 1 -13.19 -63.18 7.74
CA MET A 1 -14.20 -62.39 6.99
C MET A 1 -14.42 -61.09 7.73
N GLY A 2 -13.90 -59.98 7.23
CA GLY A 2 -13.94 -58.70 7.93
C GLY A 2 -13.38 -57.56 7.10
N MET A 3 -13.86 -57.41 5.86
CA MET A 3 -13.54 -56.26 5.02
C MET A 3 -14.76 -55.88 4.21
N ARG A 4 -15.68 -55.10 4.80
CA ARG A 4 -16.79 -54.47 4.07
C ARG A 4 -17.41 -53.23 4.75
N TYR A 5 -16.68 -52.55 5.64
CA TYR A 5 -17.18 -51.34 6.33
C TYR A 5 -16.25 -50.12 6.21
N GLN A 6 -15.52 -49.98 5.10
CA GLN A 6 -14.68 -48.79 4.85
C GLN A 6 -14.84 -48.17 3.46
N ARG A 7 -15.94 -48.45 2.75
CA ARG A 7 -16.13 -47.93 1.38
C ARG A 7 -17.28 -46.95 1.17
N GLU A 8 -18.06 -46.59 2.19
CA GLU A 8 -19.24 -45.72 1.99
C GLU A 8 -19.20 -44.34 2.65
N THR A 9 -18.16 -44.01 3.43
CA THR A 9 -18.00 -42.65 3.99
C THR A 9 -17.07 -41.73 3.18
N LYS A 10 -16.59 -42.17 2.00
CA LYS A 10 -15.78 -41.35 1.08
C LYS A 10 -16.59 -40.59 0.02
N ILE A 11 -17.92 -40.64 0.09
CA ILE A 11 -18.82 -39.98 -0.87
C ILE A 11 -19.72 -39.01 -0.10
N LYS A 12 -19.21 -37.84 0.34
CA LYS A 12 -20.04 -36.61 0.47
C LYS A 12 -19.40 -35.32 0.97
N TYR A 13 -18.07 -35.16 0.96
CA TYR A 13 -17.48 -33.82 1.15
C TYR A 13 -16.46 -33.50 0.07
N ARG A 14 -16.86 -33.74 -1.18
CA ARG A 14 -16.30 -33.03 -2.33
C ARG A 14 -17.05 -31.70 -2.47
N HIS A 15 -17.07 -30.91 -1.40
CA HIS A 15 -17.28 -29.48 -1.58
C HIS A 15 -16.05 -28.98 -2.32
N LYS A 16 -16.23 -28.70 -3.61
CA LYS A 16 -15.51 -27.62 -4.26
C LYS A 16 -15.63 -26.43 -3.31
N MET A 17 -14.62 -26.22 -2.47
CA MET A 17 -14.30 -24.87 -2.05
C MET A 17 -13.84 -24.19 -3.33
N GLU A 18 -14.78 -23.58 -4.03
CA GLU A 18 -14.47 -22.39 -4.80
C GLU A 18 -13.80 -21.46 -3.80
N TYR A 19 -12.46 -21.38 -3.89
CA TYR A 19 -11.76 -20.23 -3.35
C TYR A 19 -12.33 -19.02 -4.09
N CYS A 20 -13.39 -18.43 -3.56
CA CYS A 20 -13.54 -16.98 -3.64
C CYS A 20 -12.21 -16.47 -3.09
N LYS A 21 -11.32 -16.03 -3.99
CA LYS A 21 -10.13 -15.29 -3.58
C LYS A 21 -10.67 -14.05 -2.87
N GLU A 22 -10.76 -14.11 -1.54
CA GLU A 22 -11.02 -12.94 -0.74
C GLU A 22 -9.94 -11.94 -1.12
N GLU A 23 -10.37 -10.90 -1.81
CA GLU A 23 -9.52 -9.85 -2.28
C GLU A 23 -8.89 -9.17 -1.06
N ASP A 24 -7.55 -9.25 -0.96
CA ASP A 24 -6.77 -8.75 0.16
C ASP A 24 -7.11 -7.27 0.43
N ILE A 25 -7.23 -6.90 1.70
CA ILE A 25 -7.56 -5.54 2.13
C ILE A 25 -6.55 -4.54 1.54
N SER A 26 -5.27 -4.92 1.47
CA SER A 26 -4.24 -4.13 0.81
C SER A 26 -4.52 -3.93 -0.67
N GLU A 27 -5.00 -4.96 -1.39
CA GLU A 27 -5.39 -4.85 -2.80
C GLU A 27 -6.57 -3.89 -3.00
N LYS A 28 -7.58 -3.95 -2.12
CA LYS A 28 -8.73 -3.04 -2.18
C LYS A 28 -8.31 -1.58 -1.99
N ILE A 29 -7.44 -1.33 -1.02
CA ILE A 29 -6.90 0.02 -0.75
C ILE A 29 -6.09 0.50 -1.95
N ILE A 30 -5.17 -0.34 -2.48
CA ILE A 30 -4.39 0.01 -3.66
C ILE A 30 -5.30 0.34 -4.85
N LYS A 31 -6.32 -0.48 -5.13
CA LYS A 31 -7.29 -0.22 -6.20
C LYS A 31 -8.00 1.12 -6.02
N ARG A 32 -8.42 1.44 -4.79
CA ARG A 32 -9.07 2.71 -4.47
C ARG A 32 -8.13 3.91 -4.66
N ILE A 33 -6.88 3.79 -4.22
CA ILE A 33 -5.82 4.78 -4.46
C ILE A 33 -5.63 5.01 -5.96
N VAL A 34 -5.50 3.92 -6.73
CA VAL A 34 -5.34 3.98 -8.19
C VAL A 34 -6.55 4.64 -8.84
N GLN A 35 -7.77 4.31 -8.44
CA GLN A 35 -9.01 4.93 -8.96
C GLN A 35 -9.05 6.44 -8.71
N ASN A 36 -8.72 6.88 -7.48
CA ASN A 36 -8.64 8.30 -7.16
C ASN A 36 -7.62 9.04 -8.05
N TYR A 37 -6.54 8.37 -8.47
CA TYR A 37 -5.55 8.95 -9.38
C TYR A 37 -5.81 8.75 -10.88
N LEU A 38 -6.57 7.75 -11.29
CA LEU A 38 -6.95 7.55 -12.70
C LEU A 38 -7.86 8.68 -13.19
N ASN A 39 -8.64 9.29 -12.29
CA ASN A 39 -9.34 10.56 -12.56
C ASN A 39 -8.36 11.70 -12.93
N HIS A 40 -7.10 11.61 -12.52
CA HIS A 40 -6.00 12.52 -12.89
C HIS A 40 -5.15 12.02 -14.09
N LYS A 41 -5.56 10.96 -14.80
CA LYS A 41 -4.87 10.27 -15.92
C LYS A 41 -3.44 9.78 -15.61
N CYS A 42 -3.17 9.30 -14.39
CA CYS A 42 -1.91 8.63 -14.06
C CYS A 42 -2.15 7.11 -13.98
N CYS A 43 -1.34 6.31 -14.67
CA CYS A 43 -1.50 4.85 -14.71
C CYS A 43 -0.51 4.18 -13.75
N PHE A 44 -1.03 3.69 -12.63
CA PHE A 44 -0.24 3.14 -11.52
C PHE A 44 -0.09 1.60 -11.61
N SER A 45 0.50 1.10 -12.70
CA SER A 45 0.73 -0.35 -12.85
C SER A 45 1.74 -0.93 -11.85
N SER A 46 2.58 -0.10 -11.24
CA SER A 46 3.67 -0.45 -10.31
C SER A 46 3.25 -0.58 -8.83
N LEU A 47 2.03 -0.17 -8.44
CA LEU A 47 1.59 -0.26 -7.04
C LEU A 47 1.19 -1.68 -6.62
N VAL A 48 1.00 -2.60 -7.58
CA VAL A 48 0.64 -4.00 -7.30
C VAL A 48 1.71 -4.70 -6.47
N ASP A 49 2.95 -4.23 -6.52
CA ASP A 49 4.07 -4.76 -5.73
C ASP A 49 3.97 -4.38 -4.24
N LEU A 50 3.13 -3.40 -3.88
CA LEU A 50 2.97 -2.89 -2.51
C LEU A 50 2.02 -3.71 -1.62
N LYS A 51 1.53 -4.86 -2.08
CA LYS A 51 0.58 -5.69 -1.31
C LYS A 51 1.12 -6.12 0.06
N ASN A 52 2.44 -6.22 0.18
CA ASN A 52 3.12 -6.61 1.43
C ASN A 52 3.21 -5.46 2.45
N ILE A 53 2.82 -4.23 2.07
CA ILE A 53 2.75 -3.10 3.00
C ILE A 53 1.46 -3.19 3.80
N LEU A 54 1.54 -2.98 5.12
CA LEU A 54 0.37 -2.95 5.98
C LEU A 54 -0.65 -1.89 5.49
N PRO A 55 -1.96 -2.21 5.47
CA PRO A 55 -3.04 -1.31 5.06
C PRO A 55 -2.95 0.10 5.63
N LEU A 56 -2.62 0.22 6.92
CA LEU A 56 -2.49 1.50 7.60
C LEU A 56 -1.41 2.38 6.97
N TYR A 57 -0.26 1.81 6.61
CA TYR A 57 0.84 2.59 6.01
C TYR A 57 0.54 3.01 4.58
N LEU A 58 -0.25 2.22 3.85
CA LEU A 58 -0.76 2.61 2.53
C LEU A 58 -1.70 3.81 2.64
N ILE A 59 -2.60 3.81 3.62
CA ILE A 59 -3.54 4.92 3.89
C ILE A 59 -2.76 6.18 4.31
N CYS A 60 -1.87 6.06 5.30
CA CYS A 60 -1.05 7.19 5.75
C CYS A 60 -0.15 7.73 4.64
N GLY A 61 0.48 6.84 3.86
CA GLY A 61 1.26 7.20 2.69
C GLY A 61 0.44 7.95 1.65
N PHE A 62 -0.83 7.57 1.45
CA PHE A 62 -1.73 8.26 0.54
C PHE A 62 -2.11 9.66 1.03
N ILE A 63 -2.33 9.84 2.33
CA ILE A 63 -2.59 11.16 2.94
C ILE A 63 -1.39 12.09 2.74
N TYR A 64 -0.17 11.61 2.98
CA TYR A 64 1.05 12.38 2.71
C TYR A 64 1.19 12.74 1.24
N LEU A 65 0.87 11.81 0.34
CA LEU A 65 0.89 12.07 -1.09
C LEU A 65 -0.15 13.14 -1.48
N LYS A 66 -1.38 13.10 -0.94
CA LYS A 66 -2.40 14.14 -1.12
C LYS A 66 -1.88 15.51 -0.69
N ARG A 67 -1.27 15.61 0.50
CA ARG A 67 -0.67 16.85 1.01
C ARG A 67 0.43 17.36 0.08
N TYR A 68 1.30 16.48 -0.40
CA TYR A 68 2.38 16.81 -1.32
C TYR A 68 1.87 17.35 -2.65
N LEU A 69 0.89 16.66 -3.26
CA LEU A 69 0.35 17.03 -4.56
C LEU A 69 -0.44 18.34 -4.54
N LYS A 70 -1.10 18.70 -3.42
CA LYS A 70 -1.72 20.03 -3.25
C LYS A 70 -0.73 21.19 -3.45
N ASN A 71 0.55 20.96 -3.14
CA ASN A 71 1.60 21.96 -3.24
C ASN A 71 2.39 21.89 -4.56
N MET A 72 2.07 20.93 -5.45
CA MET A 72 2.76 20.75 -6.72
C MET A 72 1.93 21.32 -7.87
N LYS A 73 2.53 22.26 -8.63
CA LYS A 73 1.90 22.87 -9.81
C LYS A 73 2.09 22.05 -11.09
N ASN A 74 3.06 21.13 -11.10
CA ASN A 74 3.48 20.39 -12.29
C ASN A 74 3.07 18.93 -12.23
N ARG A 75 2.70 18.39 -13.39
CA ARG A 75 2.40 16.97 -13.55
C ARG A 75 3.68 16.13 -13.41
N LEU A 76 3.63 15.11 -12.56
CA LEU A 76 4.74 14.18 -12.36
C LEU A 76 4.59 12.98 -13.30
N LYS A 77 5.73 12.40 -13.72
CA LYS A 77 5.75 11.12 -14.45
C LYS A 77 5.33 9.99 -13.50
N ASP A 78 4.63 8.99 -14.01
CA ASP A 78 4.12 7.84 -13.22
C ASP A 78 5.24 7.13 -12.42
N SER A 79 6.42 6.96 -13.02
CA SER A 79 7.57 6.34 -12.35
C SER A 79 8.08 7.15 -11.15
N VAL A 80 8.08 8.49 -11.27
CA VAL A 80 8.47 9.39 -10.19
C VAL A 80 7.41 9.39 -9.10
N LEU A 81 6.14 9.39 -9.49
CA LEU A 81 5.01 9.38 -8.56
C LEU A 81 4.97 8.10 -7.73
N THR A 82 5.32 6.95 -8.32
CA THR A 82 5.44 5.67 -7.60
C THR A 82 6.54 5.75 -6.54
N LYS A 83 7.72 6.29 -6.88
CA LYS A 83 8.82 6.48 -5.92
C LYS A 83 8.43 7.43 -4.79
N ILE A 84 7.71 8.50 -5.10
CA ILE A 84 7.19 9.43 -4.10
C ILE A 84 6.20 8.71 -3.18
N PHE A 85 5.25 7.95 -3.73
CA PHE A 85 4.29 7.21 -2.92
C PHE A 85 4.95 6.14 -2.02
N LEU A 86 5.93 5.41 -2.55
CA LEU A 86 6.78 4.51 -1.77
C LEU A 86 7.46 5.24 -0.61
N THR A 87 7.99 6.43 -0.87
CA THR A 87 8.61 7.27 0.15
C THR A 87 7.58 7.76 1.18
N CYS A 88 6.35 8.07 0.78
CA CYS A 88 5.28 8.38 1.71
C CYS A 88 4.95 7.19 2.63
N CYS A 89 4.87 5.97 2.07
CA CYS A 89 4.66 4.77 2.85
C CYS A 89 5.83 4.52 3.82
N TRP A 90 7.06 4.80 3.38
CA TRP A 90 8.25 4.75 4.22
C TRP A 90 8.19 5.72 5.42
N ILE A 91 7.77 6.97 5.18
CA ILE A 91 7.54 7.95 6.26
C ILE A 91 6.47 7.43 7.24
N ALA A 92 5.37 6.88 6.72
CA ALA A 92 4.32 6.31 7.56
C ALA A 92 4.83 5.16 8.44
N ILE A 93 5.64 4.26 7.89
CA ILE A 93 6.27 3.18 8.68
C ILE A 93 7.08 3.77 9.83
N LYS A 94 7.91 4.79 9.58
CA LYS A 94 8.75 5.40 10.63
C LYS A 94 7.96 6.12 11.71
N ASN A 95 6.80 6.68 11.38
CA ASN A 95 5.97 7.43 12.33
C ASN A 95 5.04 6.54 13.14
N PHE A 96 4.56 5.43 12.57
CA PHE A 96 3.53 4.58 13.17
C PHE A 96 4.04 3.23 13.66
N ASN A 97 5.28 2.86 13.35
CA ASN A 97 5.87 1.62 13.81
C ASN A 97 6.86 1.86 14.95
N ASP A 98 6.48 1.45 16.16
CA ASP A 98 7.38 1.45 17.33
C ASP A 98 8.49 0.40 17.17
N SER A 99 8.26 -0.62 16.35
CA SER A 99 9.29 -1.61 16.01
C SER A 99 10.12 -1.10 14.83
N TYR A 100 11.41 -0.90 15.07
CA TYR A 100 12.36 -0.48 14.04
C TYR A 100 12.45 -1.56 12.95
N VAL A 101 11.62 -1.46 11.90
CA VAL A 101 11.83 -2.24 10.68
C VAL A 101 13.17 -1.78 10.12
N ALA A 102 14.11 -2.71 9.99
CA ALA A 102 15.39 -2.41 9.38
C ALA A 102 15.13 -1.81 8.00
N SER A 103 15.49 -0.53 7.84
CA SER A 103 15.27 0.25 6.62
C SER A 103 15.73 -0.46 5.34
N GLN A 104 16.71 -1.34 5.48
CA GLN A 104 17.27 -2.13 4.39
C GLN A 104 16.27 -3.14 3.82
N ASP A 105 15.52 -3.88 4.64
CA ASP A 105 14.62 -4.94 4.17
C ASP A 105 13.43 -4.37 3.36
N PHE A 106 12.88 -3.23 3.80
CA PHE A 106 11.82 -2.54 3.07
C PHE A 106 12.35 -2.04 1.71
N LEU A 107 13.52 -1.41 1.69
CA LEU A 107 14.08 -0.82 0.48
C LEU A 107 14.56 -1.86 -0.54
N ASP A 108 15.13 -2.97 -0.06
CA ASP A 108 15.60 -4.08 -0.89
C ASP A 108 14.43 -4.79 -1.58
N ASN A 109 13.31 -4.98 -0.86
CA ASN A 109 12.07 -5.55 -1.42
C ASN A 109 11.50 -4.74 -2.60
N TYR A 110 11.71 -3.41 -2.59
CA TYR A 110 11.24 -2.51 -3.63
C TYR A 110 12.34 -2.03 -4.59
N LYS A 111 13.55 -2.63 -4.52
CA LYS A 111 14.72 -2.28 -5.34
C LYS A 111 14.99 -0.77 -5.39
N CYS A 112 14.74 -0.09 -4.27
CA CYS A 112 14.90 1.36 -4.17
C CYS A 112 16.29 1.71 -3.63
N ASN A 113 16.94 2.69 -4.25
CA ASN A 113 18.20 3.20 -3.73
C ASN A 113 17.94 4.04 -2.48
N ASN A 114 18.53 3.65 -1.35
CA ASN A 114 18.35 4.34 -0.07
C ASN A 114 18.69 5.84 -0.15
N LYS A 115 19.77 6.21 -0.87
CA LYS A 115 20.13 7.62 -1.07
C LYS A 115 19.06 8.40 -1.84
N GLU A 116 18.41 7.75 -2.81
CA GLU A 116 17.33 8.36 -3.59
C GLU A 116 16.10 8.58 -2.71
N ILE A 117 15.73 7.59 -1.89
CA ILE A 117 14.60 7.69 -0.96
C ILE A 117 14.82 8.79 0.08
N ILE A 118 16.02 8.89 0.66
CA ILE A 118 16.36 9.97 1.61
C ILE A 118 16.21 11.34 0.97
N PHE A 119 16.63 11.51 -0.28
CA PHE A 119 16.49 12.79 -0.99
C PHE A 119 15.02 13.12 -1.30
N ILE A 120 14.25 12.13 -1.78
CA ILE A 120 12.81 12.29 -2.03
C ILE A 120 12.08 12.60 -0.72
N GLU A 121 12.47 11.95 0.37
CA GLU A 121 11.89 12.15 1.69
C GLU A 121 12.09 13.59 2.17
N ALA A 122 13.34 14.07 2.17
CA ALA A 122 13.65 15.45 2.55
C ALA A 122 12.89 16.46 1.68
N HIS A 123 12.82 16.20 0.37
CA HIS A 123 12.03 17.02 -0.55
C HIS A 123 10.54 17.02 -0.18
N LEU A 124 9.95 15.85 0.04
CA LEU A 124 8.54 15.71 0.36
C LEU A 124 8.19 16.38 1.69
N LEU A 125 8.98 16.14 2.74
CA LEU A 125 8.79 16.75 4.05
C LEU A 125 8.85 18.28 3.97
N SER A 126 9.80 18.82 3.21
CA SER A 126 9.88 20.26 2.96
C SER A 126 8.64 20.81 2.25
N LYS A 127 8.05 20.04 1.33
CA LYS A 127 6.87 20.45 0.57
C LYS A 127 5.58 20.35 1.36
N ILE A 128 5.48 19.48 2.35
CA ILE A 128 4.33 19.39 3.24
C ILE A 128 4.50 20.21 4.53
N ASN A 129 5.54 21.05 4.62
CA ASN A 129 5.90 21.83 5.82
C ASN A 129 6.02 20.96 7.07
N TYR A 130 6.55 19.74 6.94
CA TYR A 130 6.65 18.76 8.02
C TYR A 130 5.31 18.44 8.70
N ASN A 131 4.17 18.70 8.03
CA ASN A 131 2.87 18.26 8.50
C ASN A 131 2.79 16.73 8.33
N ILE A 132 3.32 16.00 9.32
CA ILE A 132 3.39 14.54 9.35
C ILE A 132 2.34 13.92 10.28
N ASP A 133 1.74 14.72 11.15
CA ASP A 133 0.69 14.28 12.06
C ASP A 133 -0.56 13.96 11.23
N ILE A 134 -1.09 12.74 11.38
CA ILE A 134 -2.32 12.30 10.74
C ILE A 134 -3.35 12.07 11.85
N THR A 135 -4.47 12.76 11.74
CA THR A 135 -5.58 12.59 12.68
C THR A 135 -6.40 11.35 12.36
N GLN A 136 -7.11 10.80 13.36
CA GLN A 136 -8.01 9.67 13.14
C GLN A 136 -9.12 9.99 12.11
N LEU A 137 -9.59 11.23 12.07
CA LEU A 137 -10.57 11.69 11.08
C LEU A 137 -10.02 11.63 9.65
N GLU A 138 -8.75 11.97 9.44
CA GLU A 138 -8.11 11.84 8.13
C GLU A 138 -7.95 10.38 7.71
N ILE A 139 -7.66 9.48 8.66
CA ILE A 139 -7.61 8.04 8.40
C ILE A 139 -9.00 7.50 8.04
N MET A 140 -10.07 7.98 8.68
CA MET A 140 -11.44 7.55 8.37
C MET A 140 -11.94 8.08 7.02
N ASN A 141 -11.51 9.29 6.64
CA ASN A 141 -11.95 9.98 5.42
C ASN A 141 -10.90 9.98 4.31
N TRP A 142 -9.95 9.05 4.34
CA TRP A 142 -8.77 9.06 3.48
C TRP A 142 -9.11 9.02 1.98
N ASP A 143 -10.21 8.38 1.61
CA ASP A 143 -10.65 8.21 0.22
C ASP A 143 -11.57 9.33 -0.29
N ILE A 144 -11.90 10.32 0.56
CA ILE A 144 -12.70 11.51 0.23
C ILE A 144 -11.76 12.67 -0.17
N ASP A 145 -12.11 13.40 -1.24
CA ASP A 145 -11.33 14.55 -1.75
C ASP A 145 -11.72 15.90 -1.12
#